data_AF-A0A956DTM1-F1
#
_entry.id   AF-A0A956DTM1-F1
#
_cell.length_a   1.000
_cell.length_b   1.000
_cell.length_c   1.000
_cell.angle_alpha   90.00
_cell.angle_beta   90.00
_cell.angle_gamma   90.00
#
_symmetry.space_group_name_H-M   'P 1'
#
loop_
_entity.id
_entity.type
_entity.pdbx_description
1 polymer ?
#
loop_
_entity_poly.entity_id
_entity_poly.type
_entity_poly.pdbx_seq_one_letter_code
_entity_poly.pdbx_strand_id
1 'polypeptide(L)'
;TDFILSAEIIVLSLAVVAQATWSVRVMTLVAIALVMTIGVYGLVAAIVKLDDAGLALRRRPGATAKAIGRGILVFAPLLMKGLSLAGTIAMFLVGGGILAHGIPPIHRFEQGLAKGSGLVASLGPTLLQGLVGLVAGALLVAVAGIGAKLVSAFRSRQ
;
A
#
# COMPACT_ATOMS: atom_id res chain seq x y z
N THR A 1 9.05 4.33 6.88
CA THR A 1 8.00 3.66 6.09
C THR A 1 8.59 2.67 5.12
N ASP A 2 9.68 3.01 4.42
CA ASP A 2 10.31 2.10 3.43
C ASP A 2 10.81 0.76 4.00
N PHE A 3 11.26 0.68 5.26
CA PHE A 3 11.75 -0.58 5.85
C PHE A 3 10.64 -1.61 6.11
N ILE A 4 9.45 -1.14 6.49
CA ILE A 4 8.29 -2.02 6.72
C ILE A 4 7.74 -2.48 5.37
N LEU A 5 7.68 -1.58 4.39
CA LEU A 5 7.22 -1.89 3.04
C LEU A 5 8.18 -2.84 2.31
N SER A 6 9.50 -2.66 2.46
CA SER A 6 10.49 -3.56 1.87
C SER A 6 10.50 -4.93 2.55
N ALA A 7 10.33 -5.00 3.88
CA ALA A 7 10.15 -6.26 4.60
C ALA A 7 8.89 -7.00 4.14
N GLU A 8 7.79 -6.30 3.94
CA GLU A 8 6.53 -6.86 3.43
C GLU A 8 6.69 -7.48 2.03
N ILE A 9 7.29 -6.75 1.08
CA ILE A 9 7.56 -7.27 -0.28
C ILE A 9 8.47 -8.50 -0.24
N ILE A 10 9.50 -8.50 0.63
CA ILE A 10 10.41 -9.63 0.79
C ILE A 10 9.66 -10.85 1.34
N VAL A 11 8.85 -10.70 2.40
CA VAL A 11 8.09 -11.80 3.01
C VAL A 11 7.07 -12.38 2.03
N LEU A 12 6.33 -11.54 1.30
CA LEU A 12 5.37 -11.99 0.29
C LEU A 12 6.05 -12.74 -0.85
N SER A 13 7.12 -12.15 -1.40
CA SER A 13 7.86 -12.78 -2.48
C SER A 13 8.47 -14.10 -2.01
N LEU A 14 9.06 -14.13 -0.81
CA LEU A 14 9.62 -15.34 -0.21
C LEU A 14 8.55 -16.42 0.00
N ALA A 15 7.33 -16.05 0.39
CA ALA A 15 6.22 -16.99 0.53
C ALA A 15 5.80 -17.58 -0.82
N VAL A 16 5.75 -16.77 -1.89
CA VAL A 16 5.38 -17.22 -3.24
C VAL A 16 6.45 -18.13 -3.86
N VAL A 17 7.74 -17.78 -3.68
CA VAL A 17 8.87 -18.59 -4.19
C VAL A 17 9.47 -19.52 -3.12
N ALA A 18 8.69 -19.85 -2.09
CA ALA A 18 9.13 -20.69 -0.97
C ALA A 18 9.53 -22.11 -1.44
N GLN A 19 8.91 -22.60 -2.50
CA GLN A 19 9.20 -23.91 -3.08
C GLN A 19 10.19 -23.87 -4.25
N ALA A 20 10.67 -22.69 -4.64
CA ALA A 20 11.64 -22.54 -5.73
C ALA A 20 13.08 -22.79 -5.25
N THR A 21 13.98 -23.11 -6.19
CA THR A 21 15.41 -23.24 -5.91
C THR A 21 16.00 -21.92 -5.41
N TRP A 22 17.10 -22.01 -4.63
CA TRP A 22 17.73 -20.83 -4.03
C TRP A 22 18.07 -19.74 -5.05
N SER A 23 18.61 -20.13 -6.21
CA SER A 23 18.95 -19.19 -7.29
C SER A 23 17.74 -18.46 -7.85
N VAL A 24 16.63 -19.18 -8.11
CA VAL A 24 15.40 -18.56 -8.62
C VAL A 24 14.84 -17.56 -7.61
N ARG A 25 14.83 -17.95 -6.33
CA ARG A 25 14.36 -17.08 -5.24
C ARG A 25 15.13 -15.77 -5.16
N VAL A 26 16.46 -15.83 -5.18
CA VAL A 26 17.31 -14.63 -5.13
C VAL A 26 17.07 -13.75 -6.35
N MET A 27 17.03 -14.33 -7.55
CA MET A 27 16.81 -13.58 -8.78
C MET A 27 15.44 -12.89 -8.80
N THR A 28 14.37 -13.57 -8.36
CA THR A 28 13.03 -12.98 -8.28
C THR A 28 12.99 -11.82 -7.28
N LEU A 29 13.58 -11.98 -6.09
CA LEU A 29 13.61 -10.92 -5.07
C LEU A 29 14.35 -9.67 -5.57
N VAL A 30 15.52 -9.85 -6.20
CA VAL A 30 16.28 -8.73 -6.77
C VAL A 30 15.50 -8.05 -7.90
N ALA A 31 14.88 -8.82 -8.80
CA ALA A 31 14.10 -8.27 -9.90
C ALA A 31 12.92 -7.44 -9.39
N ILE A 32 12.13 -7.96 -8.43
CA ILE A 32 11.00 -7.24 -7.83
C ILE A 32 11.49 -5.97 -7.13
N ALA A 33 12.57 -6.06 -6.34
CA ALA A 33 13.12 -4.90 -5.64
C ALA A 33 13.52 -3.78 -6.61
N LEU A 34 14.20 -4.10 -7.71
CA LEU A 34 14.60 -3.11 -8.72
C LEU A 34 13.39 -2.52 -9.45
N VAL A 35 12.45 -3.36 -9.90
CA VAL A 35 11.24 -2.91 -10.60
C VAL A 35 10.41 -1.99 -9.72
N MET A 36 10.21 -2.34 -8.45
CA MET A 36 9.45 -1.52 -7.51
C MET A 36 10.17 -0.20 -7.18
N THR A 37 11.50 -0.22 -7.02
CA THR A 37 12.28 1.00 -6.79
C THR A 37 12.13 1.96 -7.96
N ILE A 38 12.39 1.48 -9.18
CA ILE A 38 12.29 2.31 -10.39
C ILE A 38 10.84 2.75 -10.62
N GLY A 39 9.88 1.83 -10.47
CA GLY A 39 8.46 2.09 -10.69
C GLY A 39 7.89 3.13 -9.74
N VAL A 40 8.10 2.98 -8.43
CA VAL A 40 7.54 3.89 -7.42
C VAL A 40 8.20 5.26 -7.50
N TYR A 41 9.54 5.33 -7.46
CA TYR A 41 10.23 6.62 -7.52
C TYR A 41 10.07 7.30 -8.89
N GLY A 42 10.02 6.53 -9.97
CA GLY A 42 9.75 7.04 -11.32
C GLY A 42 8.34 7.61 -11.46
N LEU A 43 7.33 6.93 -10.91
CA LEU A 43 5.96 7.43 -10.88
C LEU A 43 5.85 8.74 -10.08
N VAL A 44 6.44 8.79 -8.88
CA VAL A 44 6.45 10.00 -8.05
C VAL A 44 7.17 11.15 -8.77
N ALA A 45 8.33 10.89 -9.37
CA ALA A 45 9.06 11.90 -10.15
C ALA A 45 8.25 12.40 -11.35
N ALA A 46 7.51 11.53 -12.03
CA ALA A 46 6.64 11.91 -13.13
C ALA A 46 5.51 12.83 -12.65
N ILE A 47 4.87 12.53 -11.52
CA ILE A 47 3.80 13.36 -10.94
C ILE A 47 4.34 14.75 -10.58
N VAL A 48 5.50 14.83 -9.92
CA VAL A 48 6.14 16.11 -9.56
C VAL A 48 6.50 16.92 -10.80
N LYS A 49 7.03 16.26 -11.84
CA LYS A 49 7.39 16.94 -13.09
C LYS A 49 6.17 17.45 -13.86
N LEU A 50 5.02 16.76 -13.76
CA LEU A 50 3.76 17.27 -14.30
C LEU A 50 3.29 18.52 -13.55
N ASP A 51 3.46 18.58 -12.22
CA ASP A 51 3.12 19.77 -11.42
C ASP A 51 3.98 20.98 -11.81
N ASP A 52 5.30 20.79 -11.91
CA ASP A 52 6.24 21.83 -12.39
C ASP A 52 5.92 22.29 -13.82
N ALA A 53 5.57 21.35 -14.70
CA ALA A 53 5.14 21.68 -16.06
C ALA A 53 3.84 22.49 -16.08
N GLY A 54 2.88 22.17 -15.21
CA GLY A 54 1.65 22.95 -15.03
C GLY A 54 1.93 24.39 -14.60
N LEU A 55 2.88 24.59 -13.68
CA LEU A 55 3.31 25.91 -13.26
C LEU A 55 4.00 26.67 -14.40
N ALA A 56 4.85 26.00 -15.17
CA ALA A 56 5.53 26.59 -16.32
C ALA A 56 4.54 27.03 -17.41
N LEU A 57 3.51 26.21 -17.70
CA LEU A 57 2.44 26.55 -18.64
C LEU A 57 1.64 27.79 -18.20
N ARG A 58 1.40 27.94 -16.90
CA ARG A 58 0.67 29.10 -16.36
C ARG A 58 1.42 30.42 -16.52
N ARG A 59 2.76 30.38 -16.60
CA ARG A 59 3.62 31.55 -16.83
C ARG A 59 3.73 31.94 -18.30
N ARG A 60 3.32 31.08 -19.24
CA ARG A 60 3.36 31.38 -20.67
C ARG A 60 2.21 32.31 -21.10
N PRO A 61 2.43 33.15 -22.14
CA PRO A 61 1.34 33.90 -22.76
C PRO A 61 0.39 32.96 -23.51
N GLY A 62 -0.91 33.30 -23.53
CA GLY A 62 -1.97 32.51 -24.16
C GLY A 62 -3.01 31.98 -23.17
N ALA A 63 -4.29 32.22 -23.46
CA ALA A 63 -5.41 31.81 -22.60
C ALA A 63 -5.51 30.28 -22.46
N THR A 64 -5.24 29.55 -23.55
CA THR A 64 -5.24 28.08 -23.58
C THR A 64 -4.12 27.47 -22.73
N ALA A 65 -2.89 27.97 -22.85
CA ALA A 65 -1.75 27.53 -22.04
C ALA A 65 -2.00 27.77 -20.53
N LYS A 66 -2.58 28.91 -20.17
CA LYS A 66 -2.98 29.22 -18.79
C LYS A 66 -4.11 28.32 -18.27
N ALA A 67 -5.11 28.02 -19.11
CA ALA A 67 -6.21 27.14 -18.75
C ALA A 67 -5.72 25.70 -18.50
N ILE A 68 -4.87 25.17 -19.40
CA ILE A 68 -4.27 23.83 -19.26
C ILE A 68 -3.37 23.78 -18.03
N GLY A 69 -2.49 24.77 -17.84
CA GLY A 69 -1.63 24.84 -16.66
C GLY A 69 -2.42 24.88 -15.35
N ARG A 70 -3.54 25.61 -15.31
CA ARG A 70 -4.45 25.63 -14.15
C ARG A 70 -5.12 24.27 -13.92
N GLY A 71 -5.52 23.58 -14.99
CA GLY A 71 -6.08 22.23 -14.90
C GLY A 71 -5.11 21.22 -14.28
N ILE A 72 -3.85 21.23 -14.75
CA ILE A 72 -2.79 20.35 -14.23
C ILE A 72 -2.52 20.60 -12.75
N LEU A 73 -2.37 21.87 -12.35
CA LEU A 73 -2.10 22.26 -10.96
C LEU A 73 -3.24 21.90 -10.00
N VAL A 74 -4.49 21.84 -10.48
CA VAL A 74 -5.63 21.38 -9.67
C VAL A 74 -5.65 19.85 -9.61
N PHE A 75 -5.29 19.17 -10.70
CA PHE A 75 -5.30 17.72 -10.76
C PHE A 75 -4.18 17.06 -9.94
N ALA A 76 -2.97 17.65 -9.92
CA ALA A 76 -1.82 17.12 -9.18
C ALA A 76 -2.12 16.82 -7.68
N PRO A 77 -2.70 17.73 -6.88
CA PRO A 77 -3.03 17.43 -5.48
C PRO A 77 -4.16 16.41 -5.34
N LEU A 78 -5.10 16.31 -6.29
CA LEU A 78 -6.12 15.28 -6.29
C LEU A 78 -5.51 13.89 -6.53
N LEU A 79 -4.57 13.78 -7.48
CA LEU A 79 -3.82 12.56 -7.72
C LEU A 79 -3.07 12.12 -6.47
N MET A 80 -2.33 13.03 -5.82
CA MET A 80 -1.58 12.73 -4.60
C MET A 80 -2.48 12.23 -3.45
N LYS A 81 -3.67 12.83 -3.28
CA LYS A 81 -4.67 12.36 -2.30
C LYS A 81 -5.21 10.98 -2.67
N GLY A 82 -5.53 10.75 -3.95
CA GLY A 82 -5.98 9.46 -4.45
C GLY A 82 -4.95 8.36 -4.23
N LEU A 83 -3.67 8.66 -4.49
CA LEU A 83 -2.56 7.73 -4.27
C LEU A 83 -2.36 7.42 -2.78
N SER A 84 -2.55 8.40 -1.89
CA SER A 84 -2.49 8.19 -0.44
C SER A 84 -3.61 7.26 0.05
N LEU A 85 -4.84 7.46 -0.43
CA LEU A 85 -5.96 6.58 -0.09
C LEU A 85 -5.75 5.17 -0.64
N ALA A 86 -5.38 5.05 -1.92
CA ALA A 86 -5.08 3.78 -2.56
C ALA A 86 -3.93 3.05 -1.84
N GLY A 87 -2.88 3.77 -1.46
CA GLY A 87 -1.77 3.24 -0.67
C GLY A 87 -2.22 2.74 0.69
N THR A 88 -3.10 3.46 1.38
CA THR A 88 -3.66 3.03 2.67
C THR A 88 -4.47 1.74 2.54
N ILE A 89 -5.33 1.66 1.52
CA ILE A 89 -6.12 0.45 1.22
C ILE A 89 -5.16 -0.72 0.90
N ALA A 90 -4.14 -0.47 0.08
CA ALA A 90 -3.14 -1.48 -0.26
C ALA A 90 -2.42 -2.02 0.97
N MET A 91 -1.98 -1.16 1.90
CA MET A 91 -1.31 -1.59 3.13
C MET A 91 -2.20 -2.47 4.02
N PHE A 92 -3.52 -2.20 4.08
CA PHE A 92 -4.44 -3.10 4.79
C PHE A 92 -4.65 -4.43 4.08
N LEU A 93 -4.79 -4.41 2.74
CA LEU A 93 -4.92 -5.60 1.93
C LEU A 93 -3.69 -6.51 2.09
N VAL A 94 -2.51 -5.92 1.96
CA VAL A 94 -1.24 -6.65 1.92
C VAL A 94 -0.87 -7.15 3.32
N GLY A 95 -0.90 -6.28 4.34
CA GLY A 95 -0.65 -6.68 5.73
C GLY A 95 -1.69 -7.68 6.25
N GLY A 96 -2.96 -7.50 5.88
CA GLY A 96 -4.02 -8.45 6.19
C GLY A 96 -3.84 -9.80 5.51
N GLY A 97 -3.31 -9.83 4.28
CA GLY A 97 -2.90 -11.05 3.59
C GLY A 97 -1.82 -11.82 4.35
N ILE A 98 -0.79 -11.12 4.86
CA ILE A 98 0.27 -11.75 5.68
C ILE A 98 -0.33 -12.40 6.94
N LEU A 99 -1.22 -11.70 7.64
CA LEU A 99 -1.88 -12.22 8.85
C LEU A 99 -2.80 -13.39 8.53
N ALA A 100 -3.60 -13.29 7.48
CA ALA A 100 -4.55 -14.32 7.08
C ALA A 100 -3.85 -15.64 6.73
N HIS A 101 -2.70 -15.59 6.04
CA HIS A 101 -1.87 -16.77 5.76
C HIS A 101 -1.31 -17.42 7.03
N GLY A 102 -0.95 -16.61 8.04
CA GLY A 102 -0.42 -17.11 9.31
C GLY A 102 -1.47 -17.75 10.23
N ILE A 103 -2.77 -17.56 9.96
CA ILE A 103 -3.87 -18.01 10.82
C ILE A 103 -4.65 -19.14 10.10
N PRO A 104 -4.43 -20.42 10.47
CA PRO A 104 -5.04 -21.56 9.78
C PRO A 104 -6.57 -21.53 9.58
N PRO A 105 -7.41 -21.06 10.52
CA PRO A 105 -8.85 -20.96 10.27
C PRO A 105 -9.21 -19.88 9.24
N ILE A 106 -8.50 -18.75 9.21
CA ILE A 106 -8.72 -17.69 8.22
C ILE A 106 -8.29 -18.17 6.84
N HIS A 107 -7.12 -18.79 6.75
CA HIS A 107 -6.61 -19.33 5.49
C HIS A 107 -7.55 -20.40 4.88
N ARG A 108 -8.15 -21.28 5.70
CA ARG A 108 -9.14 -22.25 5.22
C ARG A 108 -10.41 -21.56 4.69
N PHE A 109 -10.83 -20.47 5.32
CA PHE A 109 -11.99 -19.70 4.88
C PHE A 109 -11.72 -18.97 3.55
N GLU A 110 -10.52 -18.41 3.37
CA GLU A 110 -10.06 -17.86 2.09
C GLU A 110 -10.09 -18.90 0.97
N GLN A 111 -9.57 -20.10 1.21
CA GLN A 111 -9.61 -21.18 0.23
C GLN A 111 -11.05 -21.60 -0.12
N GLY A 112 -11.98 -21.52 0.84
CA GLY A 112 -13.40 -21.74 0.58
C GLY A 112 -14.00 -20.69 -0.35
N LEU A 113 -13.67 -19.41 -0.15
CA LEU A 113 -14.09 -18.32 -1.03
C LEU A 113 -13.48 -18.45 -2.43
N ALA A 114 -12.20 -18.83 -2.51
CA ALA A 114 -11.50 -19.03 -3.78
C ALA A 114 -12.07 -20.18 -4.63
N LYS A 115 -12.71 -21.17 -3.99
CA LYS A 115 -13.41 -22.28 -4.66
C LYS A 115 -14.83 -21.95 -5.09
N GLY A 116 -15.34 -20.76 -4.76
CA GLY A 116 -16.64 -20.28 -5.23
C GLY A 116 -16.65 -20.02 -6.75
N SER A 117 -17.71 -19.38 -7.23
CA SER A 117 -17.82 -18.98 -8.64
C SER A 117 -18.03 -17.47 -8.78
N GLY A 118 -17.63 -16.94 -9.95
CA GLY A 118 -17.83 -15.53 -10.30
C GLY A 118 -17.05 -14.56 -9.40
N LEU A 119 -17.70 -13.44 -9.04
CA LEU A 119 -17.09 -12.34 -8.28
C LEU A 119 -16.61 -12.75 -6.88
N VAL A 120 -17.20 -13.79 -6.29
CA VAL A 120 -16.81 -14.28 -4.96
C VAL A 120 -15.44 -14.94 -5.00
N ALA A 121 -15.13 -15.69 -6.06
CA ALA A 121 -13.83 -16.34 -6.20
C ALA A 121 -12.69 -15.32 -6.46
N SER A 122 -12.98 -14.25 -7.21
CA SER A 122 -11.96 -13.26 -7.57
C SER A 122 -11.75 -12.18 -6.51
N LEU A 123 -12.82 -11.71 -5.85
CA LEU A 123 -12.74 -10.62 -4.87
C LEU A 123 -12.84 -11.11 -3.43
N GLY A 124 -13.46 -12.25 -3.17
CA GLY A 124 -13.69 -12.76 -1.81
C GLY A 124 -12.41 -12.88 -0.98
N PRO A 125 -11.35 -13.55 -1.48
CA PRO A 125 -10.08 -13.65 -0.76
C PRO A 125 -9.48 -12.27 -0.46
N THR A 126 -9.40 -11.40 -1.47
CA THR A 126 -8.84 -10.05 -1.36
C THR A 126 -9.59 -9.16 -0.36
N LEU A 127 -10.92 -9.23 -0.36
CA LEU A 127 -11.76 -8.48 0.59
C LEU A 127 -11.63 -9.01 2.01
N LEU A 128 -11.53 -10.34 2.17
CA LEU A 128 -11.29 -10.96 3.48
C LEU A 128 -9.93 -10.54 4.05
N GLN A 129 -8.88 -10.54 3.23
CA GLN A 129 -7.55 -10.06 3.62
C GLN A 129 -7.61 -8.60 4.06
N GLY A 130 -8.24 -7.74 3.26
CA GLY A 130 -8.45 -6.33 3.63
C GLY A 130 -9.18 -6.17 4.95
N LEU A 131 -10.23 -6.96 5.20
CA LEU A 131 -10.98 -6.93 6.44
C LEU A 131 -10.13 -7.38 7.63
N VAL A 132 -9.37 -8.46 7.48
CA VAL A 132 -8.44 -8.95 8.52
C VAL A 132 -7.40 -7.88 8.85
N GLY A 133 -6.81 -7.25 7.82
CA GLY A 133 -5.85 -6.15 7.99
C GLY A 133 -6.46 -4.95 8.70
N LEU A 134 -7.67 -4.55 8.33
CA LEU A 134 -8.39 -3.44 8.97
C LEU A 134 -8.69 -3.72 10.45
N VAL A 135 -9.20 -4.92 10.77
CA VAL A 135 -9.50 -5.33 12.15
C VAL A 135 -8.23 -5.39 12.99
N ALA A 136 -7.16 -5.98 12.47
CA ALA A 136 -5.88 -6.05 13.16
C ALA A 136 -5.29 -4.66 13.40
N GLY A 137 -5.34 -3.77 12.39
CA GLY A 137 -4.90 -2.39 12.51
C GLY A 137 -5.70 -1.61 13.57
N ALA A 138 -7.02 -1.74 13.56
CA ALA A 138 -7.89 -1.10 14.55
C ALA A 138 -7.59 -1.60 15.97
N LEU A 139 -7.39 -2.91 16.15
CA LEU A 139 -7.03 -3.51 17.43
C LEU A 139 -5.68 -2.99 17.95
N LEU A 140 -4.67 -2.93 17.09
CA LEU A 140 -3.35 -2.38 17.44
C LEU A 140 -3.44 -0.93 17.89
N VAL A 141 -4.20 -0.09 17.18
CA VAL A 141 -4.41 1.32 17.55
C VAL A 141 -5.14 1.43 18.89
N ALA A 142 -6.15 0.59 19.14
CA ALA A 142 -6.87 0.58 20.41
C ALA A 142 -5.94 0.22 21.59
N VAL A 143 -5.13 -0.83 21.44
CA VAL A 143 -4.15 -1.26 22.47
C VAL A 143 -3.09 -0.18 22.69
N ALA A 144 -2.52 0.38 21.63
CA ALA A 144 -1.54 1.45 21.72
C ALA A 144 -2.11 2.71 22.40
N GLY A 145 -3.37 3.06 22.10
CA GLY A 145 -4.07 4.18 22.72
C GLY A 145 -4.29 3.99 24.22
N ILE A 146 -4.65 2.77 24.66
CA ILE A 146 -4.79 2.43 26.08
C ILE A 146 -3.42 2.49 26.78
N GLY A 147 -2.38 1.91 26.17
CA GLY A 147 -1.02 1.94 26.69
C GLY A 147 -0.47 3.36 26.83
N ALA A 148 -0.67 4.21 25.83
CA ALA A 148 -0.25 5.62 25.88
C ALA A 148 -0.94 6.40 27.01
N LYS A 149 -2.24 6.16 27.23
CA LYS A 149 -2.99 6.75 28.36
C LYS A 149 -2.50 6.25 29.72
N LEU A 150 -2.15 4.97 29.84
CA LEU A 150 -1.59 4.42 31.07
C LEU A 150 -0.21 5.02 31.38
N VAL A 151 0.66 5.12 30.36
CA VAL A 151 1.99 5.72 30.52
C VAL A 151 1.90 7.20 30.90
N SER A 152 1.00 7.96 30.27
CA SER A 152 0.81 9.38 30.61
C SER A 152 0.23 9.57 32.02
N ALA A 153 -0.67 8.69 32.46
CA ALA A 153 -1.22 8.71 33.82
C ALA A 153 -0.17 8.37 34.90
N PHE A 154 0.84 7.55 34.58
CA PHE A 154 1.97 7.29 35.48
C PHE A 154 2.94 8.46 35.53
N ARG A 155 3.17 9.15 34.39
CA ARG A 155 4.12 10.28 34.31
C ARG A 155 3.60 11.56 34.96
N SER A 156 2.28 11.73 35.09
CA SER A 156 1.68 12.89 35.76
C SER A 156 1.63 12.77 37.29
N ARG A 157 2.05 11.63 37.86
CA ARG A 157 2.14 11.39 39.30
C ARG A 157 3.56 11.49 39.87
N GLN A 158 4.58 11.66 39.03
CA GLN A 158 5.95 12.04 39.43
C GLN A 158 6.15 13.52 39.22
#